data_AF-A0A2T9Z3Z1-F1
#
_entry.id   AF-A0A2T9Z3Z1-F1
#
_cell.length_a   1.000
_cell.length_b   1.000
_cell.length_c   1.000
_cell.angle_alpha   90.00
_cell.angle_beta   90.00
_cell.angle_gamma   90.00
#
_symmetry.space_group_name_H-M   'P 1'
#
loop_
_entity.id
_entity.type
_entity.pdbx_description
1 polymer ?
#
loop_
_entity_poly.entity_id
_entity_poly.type
_entity_poly.pdbx_seq_one_letter_code
_entity_poly.pdbx_strand_id
1 'polypeptide(L)'
;MTTQVRLVLNAYKRSFNNSFQTAHLLKKKSPSIFSFYSTTTGHAPLSIGIRREDKNRWERRSPLTPAHVSKLIQETKTKVYVQPSKTRVYNDLSYERAGATISEDLSKSDIILGIKEVPISKIIPNKTYAMFSHTHKGQAYNARLLQTFLDKNIRIVDYELIRDPDTNARLVMFGKFAGYVGMLDGIHGLGQRMLARGFNSPFINVGLGHVYPLLNTIKFHLQQVGDLMKEYGVPKDFGPVVFTITGSGNVAKGAQEILECLPHEYIKPSELADFVKGYDGSFKYLNKVFGVKVTAEDYSDTKKCFKMKKISTQKQQDIVSLFNIVKDCRAVAFRLKISDGTVRKYVKLSGAT
;
A
#
# COMPACT_ATOMS: atom_id res chain seq x y z
N MET A 1 7.04 16.61 -2.12
CA MET A 1 5.89 16.09 -2.88
C MET A 1 5.67 16.76 -4.25
N THR A 2 6.52 17.73 -4.63
CA THR A 2 6.63 18.34 -5.98
C THR A 2 7.39 17.46 -7.00
N THR A 3 7.98 16.36 -6.54
CA THR A 3 8.90 15.51 -7.32
C THR A 3 8.19 14.57 -8.31
N GLN A 4 6.96 14.10 -8.03
CA GLN A 4 6.28 13.11 -8.88
C GLN A 4 5.94 13.64 -10.29
N VAL A 5 5.45 14.88 -10.39
CA VAL A 5 5.16 15.51 -11.69
C VAL A 5 6.45 15.81 -12.45
N ARG A 6 7.49 16.29 -11.74
CA ARG A 6 8.80 16.59 -12.32
C ARG A 6 9.54 15.33 -12.78
N LEU A 7 9.37 14.20 -12.10
CA LEU A 7 10.01 12.92 -12.43
C LEU A 7 9.37 12.24 -13.64
N VAL A 8 8.05 12.29 -13.79
CA VAL A 8 7.38 11.78 -15.01
C VAL A 8 7.82 12.60 -16.24
N LEU A 9 7.89 13.93 -16.11
CA LEU A 9 8.35 14.83 -17.18
C LEU A 9 9.86 14.70 -17.47
N ASN A 10 10.70 14.49 -16.45
CA ASN A 10 12.16 14.38 -16.61
C ASN A 10 12.63 12.99 -17.06
N ALA A 11 11.96 11.91 -16.65
CA ALA A 11 12.20 10.56 -17.19
C ALA A 11 11.90 10.51 -18.70
N TYR A 12 10.90 11.28 -19.14
CA TYR A 12 10.57 11.44 -20.55
C TYR A 12 11.64 12.23 -21.33
N LYS A 13 12.14 13.34 -20.76
CA LYS A 13 13.19 14.16 -21.39
C LYS A 13 14.58 13.47 -21.45
N ARG A 14 14.96 12.67 -20.45
CA ARG A 14 16.29 12.02 -20.41
C ARG A 14 16.42 10.75 -21.26
N SER A 15 15.32 10.01 -21.48
CA SER A 15 15.33 8.86 -22.40
C SER A 15 15.61 9.25 -23.85
N PHE A 16 15.61 10.54 -24.19
CA PHE A 16 15.91 11.07 -25.52
C PHE A 16 17.41 11.23 -25.81
N ASN A 17 18.26 11.46 -24.81
CA ASN A 17 19.68 11.78 -25.04
C ASN A 17 20.63 10.58 -25.01
N ASN A 18 20.23 9.45 -24.40
CA ASN A 18 21.12 8.28 -24.25
C ASN A 18 20.91 7.16 -25.30
N SER A 19 20.04 7.38 -26.30
CA SER A 19 19.70 6.36 -27.30
C SER A 19 20.68 6.28 -28.47
N PHE A 20 21.77 7.06 -28.47
CA PHE A 20 22.70 7.15 -29.61
C PHE A 20 23.92 6.21 -29.58
N GLN A 21 24.02 5.25 -28.64
CA GLN A 21 25.22 4.39 -28.57
C GLN A 21 25.02 2.88 -28.45
N THR A 22 23.83 2.33 -28.65
CA THR A 22 23.65 0.86 -28.65
C THR A 22 22.78 0.38 -29.80
N ALA A 23 23.27 0.60 -31.03
CA ALA A 23 22.72 0.00 -32.24
C ALA A 23 23.84 -0.67 -33.05
N HIS A 24 24.41 -1.78 -32.55
CA HIS A 24 25.32 -2.59 -33.36
C HIS A 24 25.04 -4.10 -33.38
N LEU A 25 23.90 -4.57 -32.86
CA LEU A 25 23.44 -5.93 -33.14
C LEU A 25 21.93 -5.92 -33.42
N LEU A 26 21.54 -6.54 -34.53
CA LEU A 26 20.19 -6.69 -35.14
C LEU A 26 20.02 -5.95 -36.47
N LYS A 27 20.90 -6.26 -37.45
CA LYS A 27 20.56 -6.13 -38.88
C LYS A 27 19.86 -7.41 -39.35
N LYS A 28 18.53 -7.37 -39.52
CA LYS A 28 17.81 -8.01 -40.65
C LYS A 28 16.30 -7.67 -40.64
N LYS A 29 15.94 -6.84 -41.62
CA LYS A 29 14.66 -6.66 -42.34
C LYS A 29 13.33 -6.76 -41.58
N SER A 30 12.71 -5.59 -41.36
CA SER A 30 11.30 -5.25 -41.69
C SER A 30 11.12 -3.73 -41.56
N PRO A 31 10.70 -2.98 -42.60
CA PRO A 31 10.51 -1.54 -42.50
C PRO A 31 9.11 -1.23 -41.96
N SER A 32 9.03 -0.25 -41.06
CA SER A 32 7.84 0.28 -40.36
C SER A 32 7.32 -0.58 -39.20
N ILE A 33 7.44 -0.08 -37.96
CA ILE A 33 6.54 -0.41 -36.83
C ILE A 33 6.75 0.54 -35.63
N PHE A 34 7.87 1.24 -35.52
CA PHE A 34 8.07 2.20 -34.44
C PHE A 34 7.85 3.65 -34.88
N SER A 35 6.58 4.05 -35.01
CA SER A 35 6.24 5.45 -34.73
C SER A 35 6.40 5.63 -33.21
N PHE A 36 7.60 5.99 -32.80
CA PHE A 36 7.81 6.52 -31.46
C PHE A 36 7.01 7.82 -31.39
N TYR A 37 6.15 7.98 -30.38
CA TYR A 37 5.56 9.28 -30.04
C TYR A 37 6.69 10.20 -29.57
N SER A 38 7.45 10.68 -30.54
CA SER A 38 8.48 11.68 -30.37
C SER A 38 7.75 12.98 -30.14
N THR A 39 7.91 13.57 -28.95
CA THR A 39 7.63 15.00 -28.77
C THR A 39 8.78 15.78 -29.40
N THR A 40 9.03 15.56 -30.69
CA THR A 40 9.63 16.58 -31.53
C THR A 40 8.63 17.73 -31.62
N THR A 41 9.14 18.94 -31.71
CA THR A 41 8.48 20.24 -31.51
C THR A 41 7.35 20.60 -32.50
N GLY A 42 6.63 19.61 -33.03
CA GLY A 42 5.50 19.80 -33.94
C GLY A 42 4.33 18.79 -33.77
N HIS A 43 4.33 17.94 -32.74
CA HIS A 43 3.17 17.09 -32.44
C HIS A 43 2.21 17.78 -31.46
N ALA A 44 0.90 17.63 -31.71
CA ALA A 44 -0.14 18.10 -30.80
C ALA A 44 0.11 17.60 -29.36
N PRO A 45 -0.23 18.38 -28.33
CA PRO A 45 0.00 17.98 -26.94
C PRO A 45 -0.68 16.63 -26.67
N LEU A 46 0.10 15.68 -26.14
CA LEU A 46 -0.39 14.35 -25.79
C LEU A 46 -1.58 14.46 -24.84
N SER A 47 -2.57 13.60 -25.06
CA SER A 47 -3.78 13.51 -24.27
C SER A 47 -3.70 12.35 -23.27
N ILE A 48 -4.31 12.56 -22.10
CA ILE A 48 -4.28 11.61 -20.99
C ILE A 48 -5.71 11.19 -20.62
N GLY A 49 -5.92 9.89 -20.44
CA GLY A 49 -7.13 9.30 -19.91
C GLY A 49 -6.90 8.79 -18.49
N ILE A 50 -7.75 9.15 -17.54
CA ILE A 50 -7.78 8.56 -16.20
C ILE A 50 -8.93 7.57 -16.16
N ARG A 51 -8.61 6.26 -16.12
CA ARG A 51 -9.65 5.23 -16.06
C ARG A 51 -10.33 5.20 -14.69
N ARG A 52 -11.53 4.64 -14.64
CA ARG A 52 -12.11 4.18 -13.36
C ARG A 52 -11.50 2.85 -12.96
N GLU A 53 -11.21 2.69 -11.67
CA GLU A 53 -10.79 1.42 -11.10
C GLU A 53 -12.01 0.51 -10.91
N ASP A 54 -11.85 -0.76 -11.26
CA ASP A 54 -12.92 -1.77 -11.22
C ASP A 54 -12.47 -3.09 -10.57
N LYS A 55 -11.36 -3.05 -9.83
CA LYS A 55 -10.80 -4.24 -9.17
C LYS A 55 -11.71 -4.76 -8.05
N ASN A 56 -12.25 -3.86 -7.23
CA ASN A 56 -13.22 -4.11 -6.17
C ASN A 56 -13.79 -2.78 -5.65
N ARG A 57 -14.82 -2.85 -4.79
CA ARG A 57 -15.45 -1.65 -4.19
C ARG A 57 -14.53 -0.80 -3.30
N TRP A 58 -13.40 -1.35 -2.85
CA TRP A 58 -12.47 -0.70 -1.92
C TRP A 58 -11.32 0.04 -2.63
N GLU A 59 -11.10 -0.19 -3.93
CA GLU A 59 -10.11 0.55 -4.71
C GLU A 59 -10.65 1.92 -5.09
N ARG A 60 -10.47 2.88 -4.18
CA ARG A 60 -10.95 4.27 -4.31
C ARG A 60 -9.86 5.24 -4.74
N ARG A 61 -8.61 4.78 -4.89
CA ARG A 61 -7.49 5.66 -5.27
C ARG A 61 -7.60 6.11 -6.73
N SER A 62 -6.84 7.14 -7.05
CA SER A 62 -6.71 7.67 -8.41
C SER A 62 -5.23 7.90 -8.73
N PRO A 63 -4.77 7.64 -9.97
CA PRO A 63 -3.36 7.85 -10.34
C PRO A 63 -2.94 9.33 -10.25
N LEU A 64 -3.88 10.26 -10.47
CA LEU A 64 -3.68 11.69 -10.31
C LEU A 64 -4.83 12.30 -9.50
N THR A 65 -4.49 13.20 -8.59
CA THR A 65 -5.48 14.00 -7.86
C THR A 65 -6.00 15.13 -8.77
N PRO A 66 -7.16 15.75 -8.47
CA PRO A 66 -7.63 16.93 -9.18
C PRO A 66 -6.59 18.06 -9.22
N ALA A 67 -5.84 18.27 -8.12
CA ALA A 67 -4.76 19.25 -8.07
C ALA A 67 -3.62 18.92 -9.05
N HIS A 68 -3.23 17.63 -9.17
CA HIS A 68 -2.23 17.21 -10.15
C HIS A 68 -2.72 17.40 -11.59
N VAL A 69 -4.00 17.15 -11.85
CA VAL A 69 -4.61 17.34 -13.17
C VAL A 69 -4.63 18.82 -13.55
N SER A 70 -5.07 19.69 -12.64
CA SER A 70 -5.07 21.14 -12.85
C SER A 70 -3.67 21.65 -13.18
N LYS A 71 -2.67 21.24 -12.38
CA LYS A 71 -1.27 21.59 -12.62
C LYS A 71 -0.76 21.09 -13.98
N LEU A 72 -1.03 19.84 -14.32
CA LEU A 72 -0.63 19.23 -15.59
C LEU A 72 -1.19 20.02 -16.78
N ILE A 73 -2.49 20.32 -16.77
CA ILE A 73 -3.16 21.08 -17.83
C ILE A 73 -2.55 22.48 -17.96
N GLN A 74 -2.31 23.17 -16.84
CA GLN A 74 -1.74 24.51 -16.83
C GLN A 74 -0.33 24.55 -17.43
N GLU A 75 0.54 23.60 -17.03
CA GLU A 75 1.96 23.56 -17.40
C GLU A 75 2.20 23.02 -18.82
N THR A 76 1.35 22.10 -19.31
CA THR A 76 1.63 21.35 -20.55
C THR A 76 0.58 21.49 -21.64
N LYS A 77 -0.58 22.09 -21.32
CA LYS A 77 -1.76 22.16 -22.20
C LYS A 77 -2.29 20.77 -22.63
N THR A 78 -1.93 19.71 -21.91
CA THR A 78 -2.46 18.35 -22.11
C THR A 78 -3.97 18.31 -21.93
N LYS A 79 -4.67 17.67 -22.87
CA LYS A 79 -6.09 17.33 -22.72
C LYS A 79 -6.23 16.14 -21.79
N VAL A 80 -7.04 16.27 -20.75
CA VAL A 80 -7.28 15.20 -19.77
C VAL A 80 -8.72 14.74 -19.82
N TYR A 81 -8.93 13.46 -20.09
CA TYR A 81 -10.23 12.77 -20.04
C TYR A 81 -10.30 11.93 -18.78
N VAL A 82 -11.42 11.96 -18.05
CA VAL A 82 -11.60 11.16 -16.83
C VAL A 82 -12.87 10.34 -16.97
N GLN A 83 -12.74 9.03 -16.77
CA GLN A 83 -13.92 8.17 -16.70
C GLN A 83 -14.74 8.48 -15.44
N PRO A 84 -16.07 8.63 -15.55
CA PRO A 84 -16.95 8.76 -14.40
C PRO A 84 -16.72 7.62 -13.40
N SER A 85 -16.71 7.93 -12.10
CA SER A 85 -16.60 6.90 -11.06
C SER A 85 -17.36 7.26 -9.80
N LYS A 86 -18.22 6.32 -9.37
CA LYS A 86 -18.95 6.40 -8.10
C LYS A 86 -18.11 6.00 -6.88
N THR A 87 -16.98 5.31 -7.08
CA THR A 87 -16.17 4.74 -5.99
C THR A 87 -14.91 5.56 -5.68
N ARG A 88 -14.38 6.27 -6.67
CA ARG A 88 -13.17 7.08 -6.55
C ARG A 88 -13.29 8.08 -5.38
N VAL A 89 -12.21 8.29 -4.65
CA VAL A 89 -12.17 9.21 -3.50
C VAL A 89 -12.43 10.67 -3.91
N TYR A 90 -12.10 11.02 -5.15
CA TYR A 90 -12.39 12.31 -5.77
C TYR A 90 -13.61 12.16 -6.69
N ASN A 91 -14.61 13.01 -6.48
CA ASN A 91 -15.80 13.03 -7.34
C ASN A 91 -15.50 13.62 -8.73
N ASP A 92 -16.38 13.36 -9.70
CA ASP A 92 -16.16 13.79 -11.09
C ASP A 92 -16.14 15.34 -11.20
N LEU A 93 -17.00 16.04 -10.46
CA LEU A 93 -17.03 17.52 -10.39
C LEU A 93 -15.67 18.13 -10.00
N SER A 94 -14.91 17.48 -9.13
CA SER A 94 -13.57 17.96 -8.75
C SER A 94 -12.57 17.91 -9.91
N TYR A 95 -12.71 16.94 -10.83
CA TYR A 95 -11.90 16.86 -12.04
C TYR A 95 -12.36 17.86 -13.10
N GLU A 96 -13.66 18.10 -13.24
CA GLU A 96 -14.20 19.15 -14.12
C GLU A 96 -13.66 20.52 -13.72
N ARG A 97 -13.71 20.85 -12.42
CA ARG A 97 -13.15 22.09 -11.88
C ARG A 97 -11.63 22.19 -12.06
N ALA A 98 -10.93 21.06 -12.16
CA ALA A 98 -9.52 21.02 -12.47
C ALA A 98 -9.21 21.24 -13.97
N GLY A 99 -10.24 21.33 -14.83
CA GLY A 99 -10.13 21.53 -16.27
C GLY A 99 -10.17 20.23 -17.10
N ALA A 100 -10.46 19.09 -16.49
CA ALA A 100 -10.60 17.83 -17.21
C ALA A 100 -11.98 17.68 -17.84
N THR A 101 -12.06 16.87 -18.91
CA THR A 101 -13.33 16.47 -19.52
C THR A 101 -13.76 15.12 -18.95
N ILE A 102 -14.97 15.04 -18.39
CA ILE A 102 -15.55 13.76 -17.98
C ILE A 102 -16.04 13.01 -19.22
N SER A 103 -15.55 11.79 -19.42
CA SER A 103 -15.87 10.97 -20.61
C SER A 103 -15.77 9.49 -20.29
N GLU A 104 -16.81 8.74 -20.60
CA GLU A 104 -16.79 7.27 -20.52
C GLU A 104 -15.80 6.67 -21.53
N ASP A 105 -15.72 7.26 -22.72
CA ASP A 105 -14.81 6.86 -23.77
C ASP A 105 -13.42 7.49 -23.58
N LEU A 106 -12.39 6.64 -23.50
CA LEU A 106 -10.98 7.02 -23.42
C LEU A 106 -10.23 6.78 -24.73
N SER A 107 -10.90 6.40 -25.81
CA SER A 107 -10.29 6.14 -27.13
C SER A 107 -9.50 7.34 -27.66
N LYS A 108 -9.91 8.57 -27.30
CA LYS A 108 -9.24 9.82 -27.65
C LYS A 108 -7.92 10.06 -26.91
N SER A 109 -7.64 9.29 -25.85
CA SER A 109 -6.44 9.46 -25.03
C SER A 109 -5.24 8.74 -25.67
N ASP A 110 -4.07 9.36 -25.65
CA ASP A 110 -2.81 8.72 -26.09
C ASP A 110 -2.24 7.82 -24.98
N ILE A 111 -2.37 8.28 -23.74
CA ILE A 111 -1.90 7.58 -22.53
C ILE A 111 -3.07 7.35 -21.59
N ILE A 112 -3.26 6.12 -21.12
CA ILE A 112 -4.30 5.76 -20.15
C ILE A 112 -3.64 5.39 -18.82
N LEU A 113 -4.00 6.14 -17.78
CA LEU A 113 -3.51 5.97 -16.41
C LEU A 113 -4.52 5.19 -15.58
N GLY A 114 -4.02 4.24 -14.79
CA GLY A 114 -4.78 3.53 -13.76
C GLY A 114 -3.89 3.10 -12.61
N ILE A 115 -4.48 2.73 -11.48
CA ILE A 115 -3.75 2.17 -10.35
C ILE A 115 -3.53 0.67 -10.58
N LYS A 116 -4.58 -0.10 -10.83
CA LYS A 116 -4.51 -1.56 -10.99
C LYS A 116 -4.55 -2.01 -12.44
N GLU A 117 -4.33 -3.30 -12.65
CA GLU A 117 -4.49 -3.95 -13.94
C GLU A 117 -5.88 -3.69 -14.57
N VAL A 118 -5.93 -3.64 -15.90
CA VAL A 118 -7.15 -3.44 -16.69
C VAL A 118 -7.73 -4.80 -17.07
N PRO A 119 -9.05 -5.04 -16.93
CA PRO A 119 -9.67 -6.23 -17.48
C PRO A 119 -9.39 -6.36 -18.98
N ILE A 120 -9.01 -7.56 -19.44
CA ILE A 120 -8.61 -7.83 -20.83
C ILE A 120 -9.60 -7.31 -21.87
N SER A 121 -10.90 -7.46 -21.58
CA SER A 121 -12.01 -7.00 -22.42
C SER A 121 -12.08 -5.49 -22.59
N LYS A 122 -11.52 -4.72 -21.65
CA LYS A 122 -11.55 -3.24 -21.63
C LYS A 122 -10.27 -2.59 -22.15
N ILE A 123 -9.27 -3.38 -22.55
CA ILE A 123 -8.02 -2.85 -23.10
C ILE A 123 -8.29 -2.31 -24.50
N ILE A 124 -8.01 -1.02 -24.69
CA ILE A 124 -8.12 -0.31 -25.97
C ILE A 124 -6.81 -0.55 -26.75
N PRO A 125 -6.86 -1.13 -27.97
CA PRO A 125 -5.66 -1.37 -28.77
C PRO A 125 -4.88 -0.11 -29.14
N ASN A 126 -3.59 -0.27 -29.42
CA ASN A 126 -2.68 0.78 -29.89
C ASN A 126 -2.55 1.97 -28.92
N LYS A 127 -2.56 1.70 -27.61
CA LYS A 127 -2.44 2.73 -26.55
C LYS A 127 -1.19 2.55 -25.71
N THR A 128 -0.78 3.64 -25.07
CA THR A 128 0.15 3.58 -23.95
C THR A 128 -0.63 3.52 -22.64
N TYR A 129 -0.28 2.58 -21.78
CA TYR A 129 -0.88 2.40 -20.46
C TYR A 129 0.16 2.65 -19.37
N ALA A 130 -0.23 3.30 -18.27
CA ALA A 130 0.61 3.42 -17.09
C ALA A 130 -0.16 2.96 -15.84
N MET A 131 0.34 1.90 -15.18
CA MET A 131 -0.33 1.24 -14.06
C MET A 131 0.63 0.29 -13.32
N PHE A 132 0.18 -0.27 -12.20
CA PHE A 132 0.77 -1.50 -11.66
C PHE A 132 0.25 -2.71 -12.46
N SER A 133 0.99 -3.12 -13.50
CA SER A 133 0.56 -4.22 -14.38
C SER A 133 0.64 -5.58 -13.68
N HIS A 134 1.55 -5.70 -12.71
CA HIS A 134 1.84 -6.96 -12.02
C HIS A 134 2.20 -8.09 -13.00
N THR A 135 2.95 -7.79 -14.07
CA THR A 135 3.37 -8.76 -15.10
C THR A 135 4.87 -9.09 -15.05
N HIS A 136 5.74 -8.17 -14.63
CA HIS A 136 7.19 -8.32 -14.78
C HIS A 136 7.83 -9.41 -13.89
N LYS A 137 7.14 -9.90 -12.84
CA LYS A 137 7.65 -10.98 -11.96
C LYS A 137 7.20 -12.38 -12.41
N GLY A 138 6.77 -12.55 -13.66
CA GLY A 138 6.38 -13.87 -14.20
C GLY A 138 5.16 -14.49 -13.52
N GLN A 139 4.20 -13.67 -13.08
CA GLN A 139 3.07 -14.15 -12.30
C GLN A 139 2.02 -14.83 -13.21
N ALA A 140 1.86 -16.15 -13.07
CA ALA A 140 1.01 -16.97 -13.94
C ALA A 140 -0.41 -16.42 -14.15
N TYR A 141 -1.04 -15.88 -13.10
CA TYR A 141 -2.40 -15.33 -13.17
C TYR A 141 -2.53 -14.11 -14.11
N ASN A 142 -1.42 -13.42 -14.41
CA ASN A 142 -1.38 -12.25 -15.29
C ASN A 142 -0.67 -12.52 -16.63
N ALA A 143 -0.28 -13.77 -16.92
CA ALA A 143 0.36 -14.10 -18.19
C ALA A 143 -0.51 -13.73 -19.40
N ARG A 144 -1.83 -13.98 -19.31
CA ARG A 144 -2.79 -13.62 -20.37
C ARG A 144 -2.90 -12.11 -20.60
N LEU A 145 -2.74 -11.31 -19.54
CA LEU A 145 -2.72 -9.84 -19.65
C LEU A 145 -1.49 -9.38 -20.45
N LEU A 146 -0.33 -9.96 -20.17
CA LEU A 146 0.90 -9.67 -20.92
C LEU A 146 0.76 -10.09 -22.39
N GLN A 147 0.19 -11.27 -22.68
CA GLN A 147 -0.10 -11.68 -24.05
C GLN A 147 -1.03 -10.69 -24.74
N THR A 148 -2.09 -10.24 -24.05
CA THR A 148 -3.03 -9.24 -24.60
C THR A 148 -2.32 -7.92 -24.91
N PHE A 149 -1.32 -7.52 -24.12
CA PHE A 149 -0.53 -6.32 -24.43
C PHE A 149 0.23 -6.46 -25.74
N LEU A 150 0.77 -7.64 -26.05
CA LEU A 150 1.41 -7.92 -27.34
C LEU A 150 0.37 -7.90 -28.47
N ASP A 151 -0.71 -8.66 -28.32
CA ASP A 151 -1.75 -8.82 -29.35
C ASP A 151 -2.42 -7.48 -29.73
N LYS A 152 -2.60 -6.60 -28.74
CA LYS A 152 -3.23 -5.28 -28.92
C LYS A 152 -2.24 -4.14 -29.14
N ASN A 153 -0.96 -4.44 -29.34
CA ASN A 153 0.10 -3.45 -29.55
C ASN A 153 0.10 -2.35 -28.46
N ILE A 154 0.13 -2.79 -27.20
CA ILE A 154 0.12 -1.92 -26.02
C ILE A 154 1.54 -1.61 -25.56
N ARG A 155 1.80 -0.32 -25.34
CA ARG A 155 2.99 0.12 -24.60
C ARG A 155 2.66 0.23 -23.11
N ILE A 156 3.41 -0.46 -22.25
CA ILE A 156 3.19 -0.44 -20.80
C ILE A 156 4.30 0.33 -20.07
N VAL A 157 3.91 1.29 -19.24
CA VAL A 157 4.76 1.98 -18.27
C VAL A 157 4.39 1.45 -16.88
N ASP A 158 5.12 0.43 -16.41
CA ASP A 158 4.85 -0.19 -15.11
C ASP A 158 5.36 0.70 -13.97
N TYR A 159 4.43 1.22 -13.15
CA TYR A 159 4.74 2.05 -11.99
C TYR A 159 5.70 1.38 -10.99
N GLU A 160 5.68 0.05 -10.90
CA GLU A 160 6.58 -0.68 -10.00
C GLU A 160 8.07 -0.55 -10.39
N LEU A 161 8.34 -0.28 -11.66
CA LEU A 161 9.68 -0.22 -12.23
C LEU A 161 10.22 1.22 -12.37
N ILE A 162 9.43 2.23 -12.02
CA ILE A 162 9.87 3.64 -12.08
C ILE A 162 10.86 3.91 -10.94
N ARG A 163 12.08 4.26 -11.31
CA ARG A 163 13.20 4.52 -10.39
C ARG A 163 13.85 5.86 -10.68
N ASP A 164 14.38 6.44 -9.63
CA ASP A 164 15.24 7.61 -9.70
C ASP A 164 16.56 7.21 -10.38
N PRO A 165 17.03 7.95 -11.40
CA PRO A 165 18.24 7.57 -12.14
C PRO A 165 19.51 7.69 -11.31
N ASP A 166 19.54 8.59 -10.32
CA ASP A 166 20.75 8.92 -9.58
C ASP A 166 20.90 8.01 -8.34
N THR A 167 19.78 7.76 -7.63
CA THR A 167 19.76 6.96 -6.40
C THR A 167 19.27 5.53 -6.60
N ASN A 168 18.75 5.19 -7.79
CA ASN A 168 18.07 3.92 -8.10
C ASN A 168 16.85 3.62 -7.20
N ALA A 169 16.40 4.60 -6.40
CA ALA A 169 15.28 4.47 -5.49
C ALA A 169 13.98 4.39 -6.28
N ARG A 170 13.09 3.46 -5.92
CA ARG A 170 11.75 3.39 -6.52
C ARG A 170 10.95 4.64 -6.18
N LEU A 171 10.28 5.23 -7.16
CA LEU A 171 9.61 6.53 -7.01
C LEU A 171 8.12 6.41 -6.68
N VAL A 172 7.46 5.37 -7.21
CA VAL A 172 6.02 5.15 -7.04
C VAL A 172 5.77 3.98 -6.10
N MET A 173 5.41 4.30 -4.85
CA MET A 173 5.11 3.30 -3.83
C MET A 173 4.11 3.81 -2.79
N PHE A 174 3.41 2.87 -2.14
CA PHE A 174 2.41 3.16 -1.10
C PHE A 174 2.82 2.63 0.29
N GLY A 175 4.09 2.28 0.47
CA GLY A 175 4.55 1.53 1.64
C GLY A 175 4.17 2.18 2.97
N LYS A 176 4.37 3.49 3.11
CA LYS A 176 4.07 4.19 4.37
C LYS A 176 2.58 4.16 4.72
N PHE A 177 1.71 4.41 3.73
CA PHE A 177 0.26 4.31 3.88
C PHE A 177 -0.23 2.89 4.23
N ALA A 178 0.41 1.86 3.67
CA ALA A 178 0.13 0.47 4.05
C ALA A 178 0.49 0.21 5.52
N GLY A 179 1.58 0.80 6.01
CA GLY A 179 1.94 0.79 7.43
C GLY A 179 0.90 1.49 8.31
N TYR A 180 0.42 2.67 7.87
CA TYR A 180 -0.59 3.42 8.61
C TYR A 180 -1.86 2.61 8.82
N VAL A 181 -2.46 2.12 7.73
CA VAL A 181 -3.71 1.35 7.80
C VAL A 181 -3.48 -0.01 8.45
N GLY A 182 -2.34 -0.66 8.20
CA GLY A 182 -2.03 -1.97 8.79
C GLY A 182 -1.93 -1.94 10.32
N MET A 183 -1.32 -0.91 10.90
CA MET A 183 -1.29 -0.75 12.36
C MET A 183 -2.67 -0.37 12.90
N LEU A 184 -3.36 0.59 12.27
CA LEU A 184 -4.70 1.02 12.69
C LEU A 184 -5.72 -0.13 12.71
N ASP A 185 -5.81 -0.88 11.61
CA ASP A 185 -6.73 -2.02 11.49
C ASP A 185 -6.33 -3.16 12.45
N GLY A 186 -5.04 -3.27 12.77
CA GLY A 186 -4.54 -4.17 13.80
C GLY A 186 -5.03 -3.79 15.20
N ILE A 187 -4.96 -2.50 15.56
CA ILE A 187 -5.49 -1.97 16.81
C ILE A 187 -7.01 -2.18 16.90
N HIS A 188 -7.74 -1.87 15.83
CA HIS A 188 -9.18 -2.15 15.74
C HIS A 188 -9.48 -3.64 15.98
N GLY A 189 -8.79 -4.53 15.26
CA GLY A 189 -8.97 -5.97 15.40
C GLY A 189 -8.65 -6.49 16.81
N LEU A 190 -7.66 -5.90 17.48
CA LEU A 190 -7.36 -6.20 18.88
C LEU A 190 -8.51 -5.79 19.80
N GLY A 191 -9.07 -4.59 19.63
CA GLY A 191 -10.23 -4.13 20.37
C GLY A 191 -11.44 -5.06 20.20
N GLN A 192 -11.75 -5.45 18.96
CA GLN A 192 -12.84 -6.40 18.68
C GLN A 192 -12.59 -7.78 19.32
N ARG A 193 -11.34 -8.24 19.34
CA ARG A 193 -10.97 -9.50 20.01
C ARG A 193 -11.13 -9.42 21.53
N MET A 194 -10.73 -8.31 22.15
CA MET A 194 -10.92 -8.08 23.58
C MET A 194 -12.41 -8.09 23.93
N LEU A 195 -13.21 -7.36 23.15
CA LEU A 195 -14.66 -7.31 23.31
C LEU A 195 -15.30 -8.70 23.20
N ALA A 196 -14.93 -9.49 22.19
CA ALA A 196 -15.42 -10.86 22.01
C ALA A 196 -15.03 -11.81 23.16
N ARG A 197 -14.02 -11.46 23.96
CA ARG A 197 -13.62 -12.19 25.17
C ARG A 197 -14.23 -11.63 26.46
N GLY A 198 -15.15 -10.66 26.35
CA GLY A 198 -15.81 -10.03 27.50
C GLY A 198 -15.01 -8.91 28.15
N PHE A 199 -13.95 -8.41 27.51
CA PHE A 199 -13.16 -7.31 28.04
C PHE A 199 -13.56 -5.97 27.43
N ASN A 200 -13.68 -4.95 28.27
CA ASN A 200 -13.72 -3.56 27.84
C ASN A 200 -12.29 -3.03 27.64
N SER A 201 -12.00 -2.31 26.55
CA SER A 201 -10.70 -1.66 26.35
C SER A 201 -10.85 -0.38 25.54
N PRO A 202 -9.95 0.61 25.69
CA PRO A 202 -9.96 1.80 24.84
C PRO A 202 -9.92 1.50 23.33
N PHE A 203 -9.36 0.36 22.92
CA PHE A 203 -9.24 -0.03 21.52
C PHE A 203 -10.57 -0.33 20.83
N ILE A 204 -11.65 -0.61 21.56
CA ILE A 204 -12.98 -0.85 20.95
C ILE A 204 -13.50 0.39 20.21
N ASN A 205 -13.02 1.57 20.61
CA ASN A 205 -13.40 2.85 20.01
C ASN A 205 -12.71 3.08 18.66
N VAL A 206 -11.66 2.34 18.32
CA VAL A 206 -10.91 2.52 17.08
C VAL A 206 -11.65 1.86 15.93
N GLY A 207 -12.04 2.63 14.89
CA GLY A 207 -12.60 2.11 13.65
C GLY A 207 -11.56 1.60 12.64
N LEU A 208 -12.01 0.95 11.56
CA LEU A 208 -11.19 0.54 10.42
C LEU A 208 -10.73 1.74 9.57
N GLY A 209 -9.60 1.62 8.89
CA GLY A 209 -8.98 2.71 8.12
C GLY A 209 -9.89 3.39 7.09
N HIS A 210 -10.83 2.66 6.49
CA HIS A 210 -11.74 3.20 5.48
C HIS A 210 -12.78 4.19 6.03
N VAL A 211 -13.00 4.23 7.35
CA VAL A 211 -13.93 5.17 7.98
C VAL A 211 -13.31 6.56 8.17
N TYR A 212 -11.98 6.65 8.12
CA TYR A 212 -11.28 7.92 8.31
C TYR A 212 -10.98 8.57 6.96
N PRO A 213 -11.40 9.83 6.76
CA PRO A 213 -11.13 10.54 5.52
C PRO A 213 -9.68 10.98 5.40
N LEU A 214 -9.01 11.26 6.54
CA LEU A 214 -7.69 11.90 6.59
C LEU A 214 -6.79 11.22 7.65
N LEU A 215 -5.49 11.21 7.37
CA LEU A 215 -4.47 10.69 8.30
C LEU A 215 -4.45 11.46 9.63
N ASN A 216 -4.63 12.78 9.60
CA ASN A 216 -4.61 13.59 10.82
C ASN A 216 -5.79 13.23 11.75
N THR A 217 -6.95 12.89 11.19
CA THR A 217 -8.10 12.40 11.96
C THR A 217 -7.78 11.09 12.66
N ILE A 218 -7.08 10.17 11.99
CA ILE A 218 -6.61 8.91 12.60
C ILE A 218 -5.70 9.22 13.79
N LYS A 219 -4.69 10.07 13.59
CA LYS A 219 -3.70 10.38 14.63
C LYS A 219 -4.34 11.04 15.85
N PHE A 220 -5.19 12.04 15.62
CA PHE A 220 -5.91 12.72 16.69
C PHE A 220 -6.85 11.78 17.45
N HIS A 221 -7.54 10.88 16.75
CA HIS A 221 -8.39 9.90 17.40
C HIS A 221 -7.58 8.90 18.25
N LEU A 222 -6.44 8.42 17.75
CA LEU A 222 -5.57 7.54 18.53
C LEU A 222 -4.97 8.23 19.77
N GLN A 223 -4.73 9.55 19.71
CA GLN A 223 -4.33 10.31 20.90
C GLN A 223 -5.42 10.29 21.97
N GLN A 224 -6.69 10.52 21.60
CA GLN A 224 -7.82 10.42 22.53
C GLN A 224 -7.98 9.01 23.12
N VAL A 225 -7.82 7.96 22.30
CA VAL A 225 -7.77 6.58 22.79
C VAL A 225 -6.60 6.36 23.75
N GLY A 226 -5.48 7.02 23.48
CA GLY A 226 -4.31 7.07 24.35
C GLY A 226 -4.57 7.72 25.70
N ASP A 227 -5.35 8.79 25.74
CA ASP A 227 -5.72 9.46 26.99
C ASP A 227 -6.64 8.59 27.84
N LEU A 228 -7.63 7.91 27.22
CA LEU A 228 -8.43 6.88 27.89
C LEU A 228 -7.56 5.74 28.45
N MET A 229 -6.51 5.35 27.73
CA MET A 229 -5.57 4.34 28.20
C MET A 229 -4.75 4.82 29.39
N LYS A 230 -4.31 6.09 29.41
CA LYS A 230 -3.60 6.65 30.57
C LYS A 230 -4.47 6.72 31.82
N GLU A 231 -5.77 6.95 31.65
CA GLU A 231 -6.73 7.10 32.75
C GLU A 231 -7.23 5.75 33.27
N TYR A 232 -7.64 4.85 32.38
CA TYR A 232 -8.32 3.60 32.74
C TYR A 232 -7.48 2.33 32.52
N GLY A 233 -6.41 2.43 31.74
CA GLY A 233 -5.59 1.29 31.35
C GLY A 233 -6.27 0.33 30.36
N VAL A 234 -5.53 -0.69 29.94
CA VAL A 234 -6.06 -1.87 29.25
C VAL A 234 -6.35 -2.99 30.25
N PRO A 235 -7.18 -4.00 29.90
CA PRO A 235 -7.50 -5.12 30.79
C PRO A 235 -6.26 -5.87 31.31
N LYS A 236 -6.13 -5.95 32.63
CA LYS A 236 -5.00 -6.64 33.29
C LYS A 236 -4.94 -8.14 32.95
N ASP A 237 -6.08 -8.81 32.83
CA ASP A 237 -6.10 -10.26 32.58
C ASP A 237 -5.69 -10.61 31.14
N PHE A 238 -5.55 -9.60 30.27
CA PHE A 238 -5.07 -9.76 28.91
C PHE A 238 -3.54 -9.66 28.81
N GLY A 239 -2.86 -9.25 29.88
CA GLY A 239 -1.42 -9.01 29.90
C GLY A 239 -1.02 -7.68 29.24
N PRO A 240 0.29 -7.40 29.15
CA PRO A 240 0.79 -6.20 28.50
C PRO A 240 0.56 -6.28 26.98
N VAL A 241 0.13 -5.18 26.38
CA VAL A 241 -0.17 -5.13 24.94
C VAL A 241 1.10 -4.84 24.16
N VAL A 242 1.61 -5.84 23.44
CA VAL A 242 2.87 -5.75 22.67
C VAL A 242 2.63 -5.85 21.17
N PHE A 243 3.04 -4.83 20.42
CA PHE A 243 3.06 -4.79 18.97
C PHE A 243 4.46 -5.10 18.43
N THR A 244 4.58 -6.19 17.68
CA THR A 244 5.84 -6.55 17.00
C THR A 244 5.86 -5.97 15.59
N ILE A 245 6.85 -5.13 15.30
CA ILE A 245 7.04 -4.50 13.99
C ILE A 245 8.25 -5.15 13.33
N THR A 246 8.01 -5.85 12.22
CA THR A 246 9.05 -6.56 11.49
C THR A 246 9.55 -5.75 10.31
N GLY A 247 10.88 -5.64 10.17
CA GLY A 247 11.53 -4.91 9.09
C GLY A 247 11.68 -3.41 9.34
N SER A 248 12.42 -2.74 8.44
CA SER A 248 12.84 -1.33 8.58
C SER A 248 12.39 -0.42 7.42
N GLY A 249 11.61 -0.97 6.48
CA GLY A 249 11.14 -0.25 5.31
C GLY A 249 10.00 0.74 5.59
N ASN A 250 9.48 1.37 4.53
CA ASN A 250 8.43 2.38 4.64
C ASN A 250 7.15 1.89 5.33
N VAL A 251 6.80 0.60 5.17
CA VAL A 251 5.66 -0.01 5.88
C VAL A 251 5.89 -0.01 7.39
N ALA A 252 7.05 -0.48 7.85
CA ALA A 252 7.40 -0.49 9.27
C ALA A 252 7.43 0.93 9.85
N LYS A 253 8.00 1.90 9.13
CA LYS A 253 8.00 3.31 9.53
C LYS A 253 6.58 3.89 9.65
N GLY A 254 5.69 3.54 8.72
CA GLY A 254 4.28 3.93 8.80
C GLY A 254 3.56 3.32 10.01
N ALA A 255 3.77 2.02 10.26
CA ALA A 255 3.19 1.34 11.41
C ALA A 255 3.68 1.95 12.75
N GLN A 256 4.98 2.29 12.83
CA GLN A 256 5.55 2.98 13.99
C GLN A 256 4.88 4.33 14.23
N GLU A 257 4.73 5.16 13.19
CA GLU A 257 4.12 6.49 13.33
C GLU A 257 2.67 6.43 13.85
N ILE A 258 1.92 5.38 13.52
CA ILE A 258 0.57 5.17 14.07
C ILE A 258 0.62 4.64 15.50
N LEU A 259 1.48 3.67 15.80
CA LEU A 259 1.67 3.16 17.15
C LEU A 259 2.07 4.28 18.11
N GLU A 260 2.95 5.17 17.67
CA GLU A 260 3.50 6.28 18.46
C GLU A 260 2.47 7.38 18.76
N CYS A 261 1.29 7.32 18.14
CA CYS A 261 0.15 8.17 18.53
C CYS A 261 -0.50 7.72 19.86
N LEU A 262 -0.23 6.49 20.31
CA LEU A 262 -0.62 5.97 21.61
C LEU A 262 0.51 6.20 22.64
N PRO A 263 0.21 6.20 23.96
CA PRO A 263 1.23 6.12 24.98
C PRO A 263 1.99 4.80 24.78
N HIS A 264 3.30 4.87 24.60
CA HIS A 264 4.06 3.70 24.19
C HIS A 264 5.45 3.64 24.81
N GLU A 265 6.03 2.44 24.80
CA GLU A 265 7.42 2.18 25.17
C GLU A 265 8.00 1.08 24.26
N TYR A 266 9.26 1.21 23.86
CA TYR A 266 9.91 0.19 23.02
C TYR A 266 10.77 -0.74 23.85
N ILE A 267 10.60 -2.05 23.62
CA ILE A 267 11.36 -3.12 24.28
C ILE A 267 12.28 -3.76 23.24
N LYS A 268 13.52 -4.08 23.61
CA LYS A 268 14.41 -4.81 22.71
C LYS A 268 13.93 -6.25 22.53
N PRO A 269 14.08 -6.86 21.34
CA PRO A 269 13.70 -8.25 21.12
C PRO A 269 14.30 -9.23 22.14
N SER A 270 15.53 -8.98 22.61
CA SER A 270 16.22 -9.80 23.62
C SER A 270 15.59 -9.74 25.02
N GLU A 271 14.95 -8.62 25.35
CA GLU A 271 14.39 -8.33 26.68
C GLU A 271 12.91 -8.77 26.76
N LEU A 272 12.25 -9.00 25.63
CA LEU A 272 10.82 -9.30 25.54
C LEU A 272 10.41 -10.49 26.42
N ALA A 273 11.20 -11.56 26.45
CA ALA A 273 10.86 -12.76 27.21
C ALA A 273 10.85 -12.50 28.73
N ASP A 274 11.79 -11.70 29.23
CA ASP A 274 11.89 -11.40 30.65
C ASP A 274 10.92 -10.27 31.04
N PHE A 275 10.67 -9.32 30.14
CA PHE A 275 9.60 -8.33 30.29
C PHE A 275 8.23 -8.98 30.51
N VAL A 276 7.87 -9.97 29.69
CA VAL A 276 6.58 -10.66 29.83
C VAL A 276 6.50 -11.49 31.12
N LYS A 277 7.59 -12.12 31.55
CA LYS A 277 7.62 -12.84 32.83
C LYS A 277 7.49 -11.90 34.04
N GLY A 278 8.02 -10.68 33.91
CA GLY A 278 7.96 -9.65 34.96
C GLY A 278 6.63 -8.93 35.03
N TYR A 279 5.65 -9.28 34.20
CA TYR A 279 4.33 -8.68 34.26
C TYR A 279 3.62 -9.03 35.58
N ASP A 280 3.30 -8.00 36.35
CA ASP A 280 2.67 -8.08 37.68
C ASP A 280 1.24 -7.51 37.70
N GLY A 281 0.70 -7.10 36.55
CA GLY A 281 -0.61 -6.45 36.45
C GLY A 281 -0.65 -4.99 36.92
N SER A 282 0.49 -4.41 37.30
CA SER A 282 0.54 -3.01 37.74
C SER A 282 0.20 -2.04 36.61
N PHE A 283 -0.36 -0.89 37.00
CA PHE A 283 -0.89 0.09 36.06
C PHE A 283 0.13 0.62 35.04
N LYS A 284 1.44 0.60 35.38
CA LYS A 284 2.54 0.97 34.47
C LYS A 284 2.60 0.12 33.19
N TYR A 285 2.03 -1.09 33.21
CA TYR A 285 1.91 -1.97 32.05
C TYR A 285 0.58 -1.81 31.30
N LEU A 286 -0.41 -1.19 31.94
CA LEU A 286 -1.77 -1.09 31.42
C LEU A 286 -2.01 0.27 30.74
N ASN A 287 -1.30 1.30 31.17
CA ASN A 287 -1.50 2.68 30.74
C ASN A 287 -0.77 3.05 29.44
N LYS A 288 -0.17 2.07 28.77
CA LYS A 288 0.59 2.22 27.53
C LYS A 288 0.65 0.91 26.75
N VAL A 289 1.02 1.01 25.48
CA VAL A 289 1.35 -0.13 24.61
C VAL A 289 2.86 -0.29 24.49
N PHE A 290 3.30 -1.49 24.12
CA PHE A 290 4.72 -1.79 23.96
C PHE A 290 5.04 -2.12 22.52
N GLY A 291 6.12 -1.55 21.98
CA GLY A 291 6.61 -1.86 20.64
C GLY A 291 7.85 -2.74 20.69
N VAL A 292 7.95 -3.73 19.81
CA VAL A 292 9.18 -4.51 19.60
C VAL A 292 9.56 -4.44 18.13
N LYS A 293 10.73 -3.89 17.83
CA LYS A 293 11.24 -3.80 16.45
C LYS A 293 12.15 -4.99 16.18
N VAL A 294 11.78 -5.83 15.21
CA VAL A 294 12.53 -7.05 14.86
C VAL A 294 13.17 -6.87 13.48
N THR A 295 14.48 -7.01 13.44
CA THR A 295 15.34 -6.92 12.25
C THR A 295 15.61 -8.31 11.65
N ALA A 296 16.26 -8.37 10.49
CA ALA A 296 16.66 -9.64 9.89
C ALA A 296 17.68 -10.41 10.75
N GLU A 297 18.55 -9.70 11.46
CA GLU A 297 19.58 -10.27 12.33
C GLU A 297 18.94 -11.03 13.51
N ASP A 298 17.84 -10.50 14.04
CA ASP A 298 17.06 -11.14 15.10
C ASP A 298 16.44 -12.48 14.66
N TYR A 299 16.23 -12.70 13.35
CA TYR A 299 15.77 -13.98 12.80
C TYR A 299 16.90 -14.99 12.59
N SER A 300 18.12 -14.52 12.29
CA SER A 300 19.27 -15.39 11.98
C SER A 300 19.91 -16.05 13.21
N ASP A 301 19.69 -15.48 14.40
CA ASP A 301 20.23 -16.01 15.65
C ASP A 301 19.36 -17.18 16.16
N THR A 302 19.64 -18.40 15.69
CA THR A 302 18.83 -19.61 15.96
C THR A 302 18.69 -19.93 17.46
N LYS A 303 19.66 -19.56 18.30
CA LYS A 303 19.57 -19.71 19.78
C LYS A 303 18.55 -18.75 20.42
N LYS A 304 18.38 -17.53 19.88
CA LYS A 304 17.32 -16.58 20.30
C LYS A 304 15.96 -16.92 19.70
N CYS A 305 15.96 -17.38 18.44
CA CYS A 305 14.76 -17.82 17.73
C CYS A 305 14.07 -19.01 18.41
N PHE A 306 14.83 -19.94 19.03
CA PHE A 306 14.28 -21.05 19.81
C PHE A 306 13.56 -20.60 21.10
N LYS A 307 14.00 -19.51 21.76
CA LYS A 307 13.26 -18.91 22.89
C LYS A 307 11.95 -18.27 22.43
N MET A 308 11.94 -17.58 21.30
CA MET A 308 10.70 -17.07 20.68
C MET A 308 9.75 -18.19 20.21
N LYS A 309 10.28 -19.29 19.67
CA LYS A 309 9.50 -20.49 19.29
C LYS A 309 8.94 -21.25 20.51
N LYS A 310 9.67 -21.38 21.62
CA LYS A 310 9.15 -22.02 22.85
C LYS A 310 8.01 -21.26 23.51
N ILE A 311 7.95 -19.94 23.34
CA ILE A 311 6.81 -19.12 23.78
C ILE A 311 5.55 -19.40 22.91
N SER A 312 5.73 -19.90 21.68
CA SER A 312 4.66 -20.05 20.68
C SER A 312 3.79 -21.31 20.76
N THR A 313 4.13 -22.31 21.58
CA THR A 313 3.43 -23.61 21.54
C THR A 313 2.72 -24.04 22.82
N GLN A 314 3.16 -23.60 24.03
CA GLN A 314 2.58 -24.10 25.29
C GLN A 314 1.84 -23.05 26.14
N LYS A 315 2.09 -21.75 25.95
CA LYS A 315 1.47 -20.64 26.73
C LYS A 315 0.69 -19.65 25.86
N GLN A 316 0.01 -20.14 24.82
CA GLN A 316 -0.74 -19.29 23.89
C GLN A 316 -2.03 -18.69 24.52
N GLN A 317 -2.34 -19.04 25.76
CA GLN A 317 -3.43 -18.44 26.54
C GLN A 317 -3.01 -17.13 27.25
N ASP A 318 -1.73 -16.97 27.62
CA ASP A 318 -1.29 -15.86 28.50
C ASP A 318 -0.47 -14.77 27.77
N ILE A 319 -0.13 -14.95 26.49
CA ILE A 319 0.61 -13.97 25.69
C ILE A 319 -0.11 -13.77 24.36
N VAL A 320 -0.82 -12.66 24.24
CA VAL A 320 -1.47 -12.27 22.98
C VAL A 320 -0.49 -11.48 22.12
N SER A 321 0.57 -12.15 21.64
CA SER A 321 1.40 -11.64 20.54
C SER A 321 0.99 -12.35 19.25
N LEU A 322 0.38 -11.64 18.29
CA LEU A 322 0.40 -12.04 16.86
C LEU A 322 -0.22 -10.92 15.99
N PHE A 323 0.54 -9.86 15.78
CA PHE A 323 0.38 -9.02 14.58
C PHE A 323 1.70 -9.03 13.82
N ASN A 324 1.86 -10.00 12.92
CA ASN A 324 2.93 -9.96 11.95
C ASN A 324 2.45 -9.12 10.75
N ILE A 325 2.83 -7.86 10.69
CA ILE A 325 2.75 -7.05 9.45
C ILE A 325 3.92 -7.50 8.56
N VAL A 326 3.79 -8.67 7.91
CA VAL A 326 4.85 -9.21 7.05
C VAL A 326 4.95 -8.41 5.76
N LYS A 327 6.20 -8.08 5.41
CA LYS A 327 6.68 -7.65 4.09
C LYS A 327 6.05 -8.46 2.96
N ASP A 328 4.96 -7.98 2.40
CA ASP A 328 4.69 -7.93 0.97
C ASP A 328 3.28 -7.38 0.79
N CYS A 329 3.12 -6.38 -0.07
CA CYS A 329 1.87 -5.66 -0.32
C CYS A 329 0.77 -6.52 -1.00
N ARG A 330 0.54 -7.77 -0.56
CA ARG A 330 -0.47 -8.67 -1.13
C ARG A 330 -1.37 -9.41 -0.16
N ALA A 331 -1.15 -9.39 1.15
CA ALA A 331 -2.14 -9.87 2.12
C ALA A 331 -1.79 -9.46 3.55
N VAL A 332 -2.73 -8.84 4.27
CA VAL A 332 -2.73 -8.87 5.74
C VAL A 332 -3.26 -10.26 6.12
N ALA A 333 -2.35 -11.16 6.49
CA ALA A 333 -2.72 -12.52 6.89
C ALA A 333 -2.94 -12.57 8.42
N PHE A 334 -4.19 -12.67 8.84
CA PHE A 334 -4.56 -13.02 10.21
C PHE A 334 -4.41 -14.53 10.40
N ARG A 335 -3.63 -14.97 11.38
CA ARG A 335 -3.51 -16.40 11.73
C ARG A 335 -4.23 -16.64 13.06
N LEU A 336 -5.48 -17.13 12.97
CA LEU A 336 -6.28 -17.56 14.11
C LEU A 336 -6.01 -19.04 14.42
N LYS A 337 -5.72 -19.34 15.68
CA LYS A 337 -5.69 -20.70 16.24
C LYS A 337 -6.70 -20.71 17.38
N ILE A 338 -7.81 -21.42 17.22
CA ILE A 338 -8.83 -21.62 18.27
C ILE A 338 -8.44 -22.88 19.06
N SER A 339 -8.80 -22.89 20.34
CA SER A 339 -8.31 -23.75 21.42
C SER A 339 -8.65 -25.25 21.33
N ASP A 340 -9.33 -25.72 20.30
CA ASP A 340 -9.79 -27.11 20.16
C ASP A 340 -8.92 -27.95 19.18
N GLY A 341 -7.81 -27.41 18.68
CA GLY A 341 -6.94 -28.12 17.74
C GLY A 341 -7.53 -28.21 16.32
N THR A 342 -8.73 -27.67 16.08
CA THR A 342 -9.33 -27.63 14.76
C THR A 342 -8.79 -26.44 13.97
N VAL A 343 -7.90 -26.69 13.01
CA VAL A 343 -7.48 -25.66 12.04
C VAL A 343 -8.64 -25.38 11.10
N ARG A 344 -9.50 -24.41 11.44
CA ARG A 344 -10.48 -23.89 10.48
C ARG A 344 -9.81 -22.86 9.57
N LYS A 345 -9.65 -23.23 8.31
CA LYS A 345 -8.99 -22.43 7.27
C LYS A 345 -9.98 -21.42 6.66
N TYR A 346 -10.24 -20.29 7.32
CA TYR A 346 -10.97 -19.13 6.75
C TYR A 346 -10.42 -17.85 7.42
N VAL A 347 -10.07 -16.74 6.78
CA VAL A 347 -10.55 -16.09 5.56
C VAL A 347 -9.38 -15.79 4.62
N LYS A 348 -9.44 -16.30 3.40
CA LYS A 348 -8.77 -15.66 2.26
C LYS A 348 -9.63 -14.43 1.94
N LEU A 349 -9.12 -13.20 2.09
CA LEU A 349 -9.72 -12.05 1.40
C LEU A 349 -9.41 -12.18 -0.10
N SER A 350 -9.93 -13.24 -0.71
CA SER A 350 -10.15 -13.34 -2.15
C SER A 350 -11.64 -13.47 -2.34
N GLY A 351 -12.26 -12.44 -2.89
CA GLY A 351 -13.69 -12.42 -3.21
C GLY A 351 -14.56 -12.32 -1.97
N ALA A 352 -15.06 -11.12 -1.70
CA ALA A 352 -16.30 -10.93 -0.95
C ALA A 352 -17.01 -9.72 -1.58
N THR A 353 -18.03 -10.06 -2.36
CA THR A 353 -19.27 -9.32 -2.70
C THR A 353 -19.35 -7.88 -2.20
#